data_AF-A0A953EUY5-F1
#
_entry.id   AF-A0A953EUY5-F1
#
_cell.length_a   1.000
_cell.length_b   1.000
_cell.length_c   1.000
_cell.angle_alpha   90.00
_cell.angle_beta   90.00
_cell.angle_gamma   90.00
#
_symmetry.space_group_name_H-M   'P 1'
#
loop_
_entity.id
_entity.type
_entity.pdbx_description
1 polymer ?
#
loop_
_entity_poly.entity_id
_entity_poly.type
_entity_poly.pdbx_seq_one_letter_code
_entity_poly.pdbx_strand_id
1 'polypeptide(L)'
;MKPFLRATDRARLAPVGWVAEPAGTWAGRQVEVVFDPRQHQIVMVLNEPGDTTRAVLAGEGFRRLAVDGQQEMWVRNRAAEAALQAPGRVVSIDATPKAVQAQGRGL
;
A
#
# COMPACT_ATOMS: atom_id res chain seq x y z
N MET A 1 -10.66 -7.00 10.03
CA MET A 1 -10.69 -5.79 10.90
C MET A 1 -9.84 -4.71 10.21
N LYS A 2 -10.04 -3.41 10.46
CA LYS A 2 -9.26 -2.33 9.82
C LYS A 2 -8.13 -1.84 10.73
N PRO A 3 -6.95 -1.46 10.20
CA PRO A 3 -5.90 -0.79 10.96
C PRO A 3 -6.40 0.46 11.66
N PHE A 4 -5.82 0.80 12.80
CA PHE A 4 -6.24 1.94 13.61
C PHE A 4 -5.08 2.51 14.44
N LEU A 5 -5.23 3.77 14.84
CA LEU A 5 -4.34 4.43 15.80
C LEU A 5 -4.87 4.25 17.22
N ARG A 6 -3.96 4.12 18.19
CA ARG A 6 -4.27 4.17 19.62
C ARG A 6 -3.18 4.93 20.38
N ALA A 7 -3.52 5.50 21.53
CA ALA A 7 -2.52 6.09 22.41
C ALA A 7 -1.62 5.00 23.02
N THR A 8 -0.33 5.30 23.18
CA THR A 8 0.70 4.39 23.72
C THR A 8 0.50 4.05 25.20
N ASP A 9 -0.17 4.92 25.95
CA ASP A 9 -0.45 4.75 27.38
C ASP A 9 -1.64 3.81 27.67
N ARG A 10 -2.35 3.35 26.64
CA ARG A 10 -3.50 2.44 26.80
C ARG A 10 -3.09 0.98 26.82
N ALA A 11 -3.43 0.29 27.91
CA ALA A 11 -3.21 -1.15 28.12
C ALA A 11 -4.01 -2.11 27.20
N ARG A 12 -4.58 -1.65 26.08
CA ARG A 12 -5.27 -2.56 25.16
C ARG A 12 -4.22 -3.40 24.42
N LEU A 13 -4.36 -4.72 24.44
CA LEU A 13 -3.54 -5.59 23.61
C LEU A 13 -3.95 -5.47 22.13
N ALA A 14 -2.98 -5.63 21.22
CA ALA A 14 -3.28 -5.78 19.81
C ALA A 14 -4.06 -7.08 19.57
N PRO A 15 -4.92 -7.15 18.54
CA PRO A 15 -5.52 -8.41 18.13
C PRO A 15 -4.47 -9.49 17.86
N VAL A 16 -4.84 -10.77 18.00
CA VAL A 16 -3.93 -11.89 17.72
C VAL A 16 -3.41 -11.82 16.29
N GLY A 17 -2.08 -11.91 16.13
CA GLY A 17 -1.40 -11.82 14.83
C GLY A 17 -1.20 -10.41 14.30
N TRP A 18 -1.68 -9.37 15.01
CA TRP A 18 -1.45 -7.98 14.66
C TRP A 18 -0.26 -7.44 15.46
N VAL A 19 0.39 -6.42 14.90
CA VAL A 19 1.49 -5.70 15.55
C VAL A 19 1.04 -4.29 15.93
N ALA A 20 1.69 -3.73 16.95
CA ALA A 20 1.56 -2.33 17.33
C ALA A 20 2.94 -1.68 17.19
N GLU A 21 3.06 -0.72 16.29
CA GLU A 21 4.32 -0.02 16.01
C GLU A 21 4.18 1.46 16.41
N PRO A 22 5.21 2.06 17.03
CA PRO A 22 5.22 3.49 17.34
C PRO A 22 5.03 4.33 16.07
N ALA A 23 4.05 5.23 16.09
CA ALA A 23 3.72 6.11 14.96
C ALA A 23 4.00 7.59 15.25
N GLY A 24 4.67 7.88 16.37
CA GLY A 24 5.01 9.23 16.80
C GLY A 24 3.80 10.00 17.35
N THR A 25 3.90 11.33 17.28
CA THR A 25 2.84 12.23 17.77
C THR A 25 1.78 12.43 16.69
N TRP A 26 0.52 12.25 17.05
CA TRP A 26 -0.65 12.58 16.24
C TRP A 26 -1.63 13.39 17.07
N ALA A 27 -2.04 14.56 16.59
CA ALA A 27 -2.93 15.48 17.31
C ALA A 27 -2.47 15.74 18.77
N GLY A 28 -1.15 15.91 18.95
CA GLY A 28 -0.52 16.16 20.24
C GLY A 28 -0.39 14.94 21.17
N ARG A 29 -0.66 13.71 20.71
CA ARG A 29 -0.57 12.50 21.52
C ARG A 29 0.40 11.48 20.90
N GLN A 30 1.22 10.84 21.74
CA GLN A 30 2.00 9.68 21.31
C GLN A 30 1.05 8.52 20.99
N VAL A 31 1.18 7.97 19.79
CA VAL A 31 0.32 6.88 19.33
C VAL A 31 1.11 5.75 18.70
N GLU A 32 0.49 4.59 18.69
CA GLU A 32 0.89 3.42 17.92
C GLU A 32 -0.12 3.19 16.79
N VAL A 33 0.37 2.71 15.66
CA VAL A 33 -0.46 2.11 14.62
C VAL A 33 -0.57 0.61 14.87
N VAL A 34 -1.80 0.11 14.92
CA VAL A 34 -2.10 -1.31 15.12
C VAL A 34 -2.62 -1.89 13.82
N PHE A 35 -1.90 -2.89 13.27
CA PHE A 35 -2.21 -3.46 11.96
C PHE A 35 -1.78 -4.93 11.85
N ASP A 36 -2.47 -5.69 11.01
CA ASP A 36 -1.99 -7.01 10.55
C ASP A 36 -0.86 -6.82 9.52
N PRO A 37 0.40 -7.21 9.80
CA PRO A 37 1.51 -7.01 8.87
C PRO A 37 1.45 -7.93 7.64
N ARG A 38 0.65 -8.99 7.68
CA ARG A 38 0.44 -9.90 6.54
C ARG A 38 -0.54 -9.32 5.53
N GLN A 39 -1.51 -8.55 6.01
CA GLN A 39 -2.58 -8.00 5.18
C GLN A 39 -2.40 -6.52 4.87
N HIS A 40 -1.78 -5.74 5.75
CA HIS A 40 -1.73 -4.28 5.63
C HIS A 40 -0.32 -3.79 5.36
N GLN A 41 -0.24 -2.81 4.45
CA GLN A 41 0.94 -1.99 4.25
C GLN A 41 0.63 -0.58 4.76
N ILE A 42 1.45 -0.09 5.67
CA ILE A 42 1.35 1.26 6.24
C ILE A 42 2.46 2.13 5.64
N VAL A 43 2.11 3.34 5.23
CA VAL A 43 3.05 4.37 4.77
C VAL A 43 2.77 5.64 5.57
N MET A 44 3.83 6.25 6.08
CA MET A 44 3.77 7.57 6.69
C MET A 44 4.44 8.56 5.76
N VAL A 45 3.71 9.62 5.42
CA VAL A 45 4.23 10.73 4.64
C VAL A 45 4.41 11.90 5.59
N LEU A 46 5.66 12.31 5.77
CA LEU A 46 6.03 13.44 6.59
C LEU A 46 5.98 14.73 5.76
N ASN A 47 5.71 15.84 6.43
CA ASN A 47 5.33 17.14 5.85
C ASN A 47 3.95 17.10 5.19
N GLU A 48 3.38 18.27 4.90
CA GLU A 48 2.11 18.37 4.17
C GLU A 48 2.29 17.82 2.75
N PRO A 49 1.70 16.65 2.40
CA PRO A 49 1.92 16.06 1.10
C PRO A 49 1.15 16.84 0.03
N GLY A 50 1.80 17.19 -1.07
CA GLY A 50 1.13 17.80 -2.21
C GLY A 50 0.11 16.86 -2.87
N ASP A 51 -0.80 17.42 -3.66
CA ASP A 51 -1.86 16.66 -4.33
C ASP A 51 -1.33 15.57 -5.27
N THR A 52 -0.17 15.78 -5.90
CA THR A 52 0.50 14.76 -6.72
C THR A 52 0.85 13.51 -5.90
N THR A 53 1.46 13.67 -4.72
CA THR A 53 1.81 12.54 -3.84
C THR A 53 0.56 11.81 -3.37
N ARG A 54 -0.49 12.56 -3.01
CA ARG A 54 -1.79 12.00 -2.61
C ARG A 54 -2.44 11.21 -3.76
N ALA A 55 -2.37 11.72 -4.99
CA ALA A 55 -2.91 11.06 -6.17
C ALA A 55 -2.15 9.76 -6.50
N VAL A 56 -0.81 9.78 -6.42
CA VAL A 56 0.03 8.58 -6.61
C VAL A 56 -0.32 7.51 -5.58
N LEU A 57 -0.38 7.86 -4.29
CA LEU A 57 -0.75 6.91 -3.23
C LEU A 57 -2.15 6.32 -3.45
N ALA A 58 -3.12 7.16 -3.80
CA ALA A 58 -4.48 6.71 -4.09
C ALA A 58 -4.55 5.77 -5.31
N GLY A 59 -3.77 6.07 -6.37
CA GLY A 59 -3.64 5.25 -7.56
C GLY A 59 -3.00 3.89 -7.28
N GLU A 60 -2.06 3.84 -6.34
CA GLU A 60 -1.45 2.61 -5.82
C GLU A 60 -2.35 1.84 -4.85
N GLY A 61 -3.62 2.23 -4.68
CA GLY A 61 -4.57 1.52 -3.83
C GLY A 61 -4.48 1.87 -2.34
N PHE A 62 -3.64 2.85 -1.96
CA PHE A 62 -3.63 3.34 -0.58
C PHE A 62 -4.87 4.19 -0.29
N ARG A 63 -5.26 4.19 0.98
CA ARG A 63 -6.33 5.01 1.55
C ARG A 63 -5.79 5.74 2.78
N ARG A 64 -6.24 6.97 3.01
CA ARG A 64 -5.86 7.73 4.22
C ARG A 64 -6.42 7.05 5.46
N LEU A 65 -5.55 6.83 6.43
CA LEU A 65 -5.87 6.32 7.75
C LEU A 65 -5.93 7.46 8.78
N ALA A 66 -4.99 8.41 8.71
CA ALA A 66 -4.94 9.56 9.60
C ALA A 66 -4.25 10.75 8.93
N VAL A 67 -4.60 11.97 9.37
CA VAL A 67 -4.02 13.25 8.92
C VAL A 67 -3.78 14.12 10.14
N ASP A 68 -2.60 14.73 10.26
CA ASP A 68 -2.22 15.62 11.36
C ASP A 68 -1.50 16.88 10.85
N GLY A 69 -2.04 17.50 9.79
CA GLY A 69 -1.56 18.75 9.17
C GLY A 69 -0.19 18.65 8.49
N GLN A 70 0.83 18.29 9.26
CA GLN A 70 2.22 18.11 8.84
C GLN A 70 2.58 16.65 8.52
N GLN A 71 1.63 15.72 8.60
CA GLN A 71 1.86 14.33 8.24
C GLN A 71 0.55 13.62 7.89
N GLU A 72 0.65 12.62 7.01
CA GLU A 72 -0.46 11.75 6.65
C GLU A 72 -0.03 10.29 6.77
N MET A 73 -0.93 9.45 7.28
CA MET A 73 -0.75 8.01 7.34
C MET A 73 -1.69 7.36 6.35
N TRP A 74 -1.15 6.45 5.57
CA TRP A 74 -1.82 5.77 4.48
C TRP A 74 -1.73 4.27 4.68
N VAL A 75 -2.79 3.57 4.30
CA VAL A 75 -2.91 2.13 4.42
C VAL A 75 -3.40 1.50 3.13
N ARG A 76 -2.83 0.35 2.77
CA ARG A 76 -3.29 -0.52 1.70
C ARG A 76 -3.48 -1.94 2.21
N ASN A 77 -4.54 -2.61 1.77
CA ASN A 77 -4.79 -4.01 2.09
C ASN A 77 -4.35 -4.92 0.93
N ARG A 78 -3.25 -5.66 1.13
CA ARG A 78 -2.67 -6.59 0.16
C ARG A 78 -3.59 -7.76 -0.18
N ALA A 79 -4.35 -8.26 0.79
CA ALA A 79 -5.26 -9.39 0.58
C ALA A 79 -6.50 -8.97 -0.25
N ALA A 80 -7.00 -7.76 -0.03
CA ALA A 80 -8.10 -7.21 -0.83
C ALA A 80 -7.66 -6.96 -2.28
N GLU A 81 -6.43 -6.48 -2.50
CA GLU A 81 -5.88 -6.31 -3.85
C GLU A 81 -5.63 -7.64 -4.55
N ALA A 82 -5.10 -8.65 -3.85
CA ALA A 82 -4.92 -9.99 -4.40
C ALA A 82 -6.27 -10.64 -4.78
N ALA A 83 -7.33 -10.39 -4.02
CA ALA A 83 -8.68 -10.86 -4.35
C ALA A 83 -9.29 -10.13 -5.57
N LEU A 84 -9.01 -8.83 -5.72
CA LEU A 84 -9.38 -8.06 -6.92
C LEU A 84 -8.56 -8.48 -8.15
N GLN A 85 -7.34 -8.99 -7.95
CA GLN A 85 -6.45 -9.52 -8.99
C GLN A 85 -6.62 -11.03 -9.23
N ALA A 86 -7.51 -11.72 -8.52
CA ALA A 86 -7.79 -13.13 -8.75
C ALA A 86 -8.32 -13.34 -10.19
N PRO A 87 -7.75 -14.29 -10.96
CA PRO A 87 -7.72 -14.19 -12.42
C PRO A 87 -9.02 -14.65 -13.08
N GLY A 88 -9.81 -13.69 -13.56
CA GLY A 88 -10.85 -13.88 -14.59
C GLY A 88 -10.47 -13.31 -15.96
N ARG A 89 -9.26 -12.77 -16.13
CA ARG A 89 -8.80 -12.21 -17.41
C ARG A 89 -7.42 -12.75 -17.78
N VAL A 90 -7.41 -13.92 -18.38
CA VAL A 90 -6.28 -14.34 -19.24
C VAL A 90 -6.28 -13.39 -20.44
N VAL A 91 -5.42 -12.37 -20.42
CA VAL A 91 -5.07 -11.68 -21.66
C VAL A 91 -4.00 -12.54 -22.31
N SER A 92 -4.41 -13.42 -23.23
CA SER A 92 -3.48 -14.06 -24.16
C SER A 92 -2.91 -12.94 -25.03
N ILE A 93 -1.69 -12.51 -24.74
CA ILE A 93 -0.90 -11.71 -25.67
C ILE A 93 -0.28 -12.75 -26.61
N ASP A 94 -0.94 -13.01 -27.73
CA ASP A 94 -0.32 -13.73 -28.84
C ASP A 94 0.72 -12.78 -29.46
N ALA A 95 1.92 -12.77 -28.86
CA ALA A 95 3.08 -12.15 -29.45
C ALA A 95 3.61 -13.13 -30.50
N THR A 96 3.06 -13.06 -31.72
CA THR A 96 3.68 -13.72 -32.87
C THR A 96 5.02 -13.03 -33.15
N PRO A 97 6.20 -13.68 -33.00
CA PRO A 97 7.44 -13.08 -33.43
C PRO A 97 7.51 -13.17 -34.96
N LYS A 98 7.43 -12.02 -35.64
CA LYS A 98 7.68 -11.93 -37.08
C LYS A 98 9.17 -12.21 -37.31
N ALA A 99 9.50 -13.42 -37.74
CA ALA A 99 10.84 -13.81 -38.15
C ALA A 99 11.30 -12.93 -39.32
N VAL A 100 12.29 -12.07 -39.10
CA VAL A 100 13.10 -11.49 -40.18
C VAL A 100 14.06 -12.59 -40.62
N GLN A 101 13.77 -13.21 -41.76
CA GLN A 101 14.72 -14.09 -42.42
C GLN A 101 15.91 -13.25 -42.91
N ALA A 102 17.06 -13.50 -42.31
CA ALA A 102 18.34 -13.26 -42.96
C ALA A 102 18.49 -14.28 -44.09
N GLN A 103 18.62 -13.82 -45.33
CA GLN A 103 19.06 -14.66 -46.44
C GLN A 103 20.17 -13.92 -47.20
N GLY A 104 21.41 -14.36 -46.93
CA GLY A 104 22.56 -14.04 -47.76
C GLY A 104 22.83 -15.17 -48.76
N ARG A 105 23.16 -14.77 -49.99
CA ARG A 105 23.95 -15.42 -51.07
C ARG A 105 23.45 -14.81 -52.39
N GLY A 106 24.24 -14.17 -53.24
CA GLY A 106 25.61 -14.47 -53.65
C GLY A 106 25.55 -15.00 -55.08
N LEU A 107 25.96 -14.18 -56.05
CA LEU A 107 26.57 -14.52 -57.35
C LEU A 107 27.32 -13.27 -57.83
#